data_AF-A0A816EH45-F1
#
_entry.id   AF-A0A816EH45-F1
#
_cell.length_a   1.000
_cell.length_b   1.000
_cell.length_c   1.000
_cell.angle_alpha   90.00
_cell.angle_beta   90.00
_cell.angle_gamma   90.00
#
_symmetry.space_group_name_H-M   'P 1'
#
loop_
_entity.id
_entity.type
_entity.pdbx_description
1 polymer ?
#
loop_
_entity_poly.entity_id
_entity_poly.type
_entity_poly.pdbx_seq_one_letter_code
_entity_poly.pdbx_strand_id
1 'polypeptide(L)'
;MLSLWLSPKYRSKPWSIHQHIEELAQLFKQVRLPSTTTRIPRTLMDYPKFKANELRVLLLFGYVIFSNILPNAFYNHLLQLVCLLHLAENRRIPTHNIMIMQSLGESFVVEFPLLYTERHYVQVVHSVVHIAATVRDFGPLTHYTTFNFEDQLGFLTRTCKSTRRHAQEMISNLQLLQCAYEHLSDSTINTSFKENLLSIANIKQHKDTIRVRAYRRTLKVNQYAEILFPQCQLVFFNRLQIGNLKLSTSPSAADALADDSTILFRSHNDLSMGRIQSIFTLIETKVTFLLVDYPTAFEDFNCFVRNDDEFKYSSIQSCLKKDSTTCLVEPGNVIENVFTTNALMENAILFAFRTWSIALKSDLFNYCF
;
A
#
# COMPACT_ATOMS: atom_id res chain seq x y z
N MET A 1 -6.17 14.90 -13.96
CA MET A 1 -4.98 15.72 -13.63
C MET A 1 -3.76 15.33 -14.46
N LEU A 2 -3.30 14.07 -14.48
CA LEU A 2 -2.11 13.67 -15.26
C LEU A 2 -2.11 14.14 -16.73
N SER A 3 -3.23 13.99 -17.44
CA SER A 3 -3.35 14.47 -18.82
C SER A 3 -3.20 15.99 -18.95
N LEU A 4 -3.53 16.77 -17.91
CA LEU A 4 -3.30 18.22 -17.89
C LEU A 4 -1.80 18.53 -17.73
N TRP A 5 -1.11 17.78 -16.90
CA TRP A 5 0.28 17.99 -16.54
C TRP A 5 1.28 17.48 -17.58
N LEU A 6 1.01 16.30 -18.16
CA LEU A 6 1.98 15.54 -18.95
C LEU A 6 1.65 15.49 -20.44
N SER A 7 0.47 15.94 -20.87
CA SER A 7 0.13 15.96 -22.30
C SER A 7 0.84 17.11 -23.02
N PRO A 8 1.44 16.86 -24.20
CA PRO A 8 2.04 17.92 -25.01
C PRO A 8 1.00 18.99 -25.42
N LYS A 9 -0.30 18.66 -25.43
CA LYS A 9 -1.39 19.59 -25.73
C LYS A 9 -1.41 20.82 -24.81
N TYR A 10 -0.93 20.68 -23.57
CA TYR A 10 -0.99 21.75 -22.57
C TYR A 10 0.37 22.41 -22.31
N ARG A 11 1.38 22.20 -23.17
CA ARG A 11 2.76 22.66 -22.95
C ARG A 11 2.90 24.14 -22.56
N SER A 12 2.02 25.01 -23.07
CA SER A 12 2.02 26.45 -22.80
C SER A 12 1.23 26.86 -21.55
N LYS A 13 0.64 25.92 -20.81
CA LYS A 13 -0.19 26.20 -19.63
C LYS A 13 0.65 26.14 -18.35
N PRO A 14 0.29 26.94 -17.32
CA PRO A 14 1.10 27.05 -16.10
C PRO A 14 1.19 25.75 -15.30
N TRP A 15 0.22 24.85 -15.44
CA TRP A 15 0.21 23.53 -14.80
C TRP A 15 0.97 22.45 -15.57
N SER A 16 1.51 22.74 -16.76
CA SER A 16 2.17 21.74 -17.58
C SER A 16 3.60 21.50 -17.11
N ILE A 17 3.92 20.25 -16.84
CA ILE A 17 5.26 19.74 -16.52
C ILE A 17 5.71 18.69 -17.55
N HIS A 18 5.14 18.71 -18.75
CA HIS A 18 5.44 17.76 -19.83
C HIS A 18 6.94 17.66 -20.16
N GLN A 19 7.69 18.75 -20.05
CA GLN A 19 9.14 18.76 -20.27
C GLN A 19 9.93 17.87 -19.30
N HIS A 20 9.37 17.56 -18.12
CA HIS A 20 9.98 16.71 -17.10
C HIS A 20 9.49 15.26 -17.18
N ILE A 21 8.76 14.85 -18.22
CA ILE A 21 8.16 13.50 -18.27
C ILE A 21 9.20 12.38 -18.21
N GLU A 22 10.38 12.57 -18.81
CA GLU A 22 11.47 11.58 -18.78
C GLU A 22 12.10 11.50 -17.38
N GLU A 23 12.35 12.65 -16.74
CA GLU A 23 12.83 12.75 -15.36
C GLU A 23 11.85 12.07 -14.39
N LEU A 24 10.55 12.41 -14.50
CA LEU A 24 9.50 11.80 -13.69
C LEU A 24 9.38 10.29 -13.93
N ALA A 25 9.56 9.82 -15.17
CA ALA A 25 9.56 8.39 -15.47
C ALA A 25 10.76 7.67 -14.85
N GLN A 26 11.93 8.32 -14.76
CA GLN A 26 13.08 7.77 -14.05
C GLN A 26 12.86 7.75 -12.53
N LEU A 27 12.32 8.82 -11.95
CA LEU A 27 11.96 8.88 -10.53
C LEU A 27 10.89 7.85 -10.17
N PHE A 28 9.88 7.68 -11.02
CA PHE A 28 8.80 6.71 -10.79
C PHE A 28 9.32 5.25 -10.78
N LYS A 29 10.38 4.94 -11.54
CA LYS A 29 11.04 3.62 -11.46
C LYS A 29 11.78 3.39 -10.14
N GLN A 30 12.16 4.46 -9.44
CA GLN A 30 12.84 4.38 -8.14
C GLN A 30 11.85 4.16 -6.99
N VAL A 31 10.56 4.47 -7.20
CA VAL A 31 9.50 4.19 -6.22
C VAL A 31 9.41 2.69 -5.99
N ARG A 32 9.73 2.25 -4.77
CA ARG A 32 9.66 0.84 -4.38
C ARG A 32 8.30 0.54 -3.76
N LEU A 33 7.58 -0.40 -4.37
CA LEU A 33 6.27 -0.86 -3.90
C LEU A 33 6.45 -2.07 -2.97
N PRO A 34 5.63 -2.25 -1.93
CA PRO A 34 5.65 -3.43 -1.08
C PRO A 34 5.13 -4.63 -1.85
N SER A 35 5.57 -5.82 -1.43
CA SER A 35 5.17 -7.10 -2.04
C SER A 35 3.67 -7.39 -2.01
N THR A 36 2.89 -6.68 -1.20
CA THR A 36 1.42 -6.73 -1.23
C THR A 36 0.83 -6.14 -2.50
N THR A 37 1.59 -5.30 -3.22
CA THR A 37 1.16 -4.72 -4.50
C THR A 37 1.27 -5.77 -5.60
N THR A 38 0.13 -6.19 -6.14
CA THR A 38 0.07 -7.31 -7.09
C THR A 38 0.56 -6.95 -8.50
N ARG A 39 0.69 -5.66 -8.82
CA ARG A 39 1.13 -5.19 -10.15
C ARG A 39 2.12 -4.04 -10.04
N ILE A 40 3.26 -4.22 -10.69
CA ILE A 40 4.24 -3.16 -10.92
C ILE A 40 3.67 -2.24 -12.02
N PRO A 41 3.58 -0.92 -11.79
CA PRO A 41 3.03 0.01 -12.76
C PRO A 41 3.97 0.16 -13.95
N ARG A 42 3.39 0.49 -15.10
CA ARG A 42 4.16 0.85 -16.31
C ARG A 42 4.94 2.14 -16.09
N THR A 43 5.86 2.41 -17.01
CA THR A 43 6.57 3.70 -17.07
C THR A 43 5.57 4.86 -17.14
N LEU A 44 5.89 5.98 -16.50
CA LEU A 44 5.03 7.18 -16.51
C LEU A 44 4.84 7.75 -17.93
N MET A 45 5.71 7.41 -18.87
CA MET A 45 5.53 7.73 -20.30
C MET A 45 4.23 7.14 -20.88
N ASP A 46 3.77 6.01 -20.35
CA ASP A 46 2.53 5.33 -20.74
C ASP A 46 1.33 5.72 -19.85
N TYR A 47 1.39 6.86 -19.13
CA TYR A 47 0.29 7.31 -18.26
C TYR A 47 -1.11 7.29 -18.91
N PRO A 48 -1.31 7.55 -20.23
CA PRO A 48 -2.65 7.50 -20.82
C PRO A 48 -3.25 6.10 -20.83
N LYS A 49 -2.42 5.05 -20.72
CA LYS A 49 -2.82 3.64 -20.72
C LYS A 49 -2.86 3.05 -19.32
N PHE A 50 -2.60 3.84 -18.27
CA PHE A 50 -2.63 3.36 -16.90
C PHE A 50 -4.03 2.85 -16.56
N LYS A 51 -4.09 1.67 -15.95
CA LYS A 51 -5.33 1.15 -15.36
C LYS A 51 -5.54 1.72 -13.95
N ALA A 52 -6.73 1.54 -13.40
CA ALA A 52 -7.10 2.04 -12.08
C ALA A 52 -6.09 1.68 -10.98
N ASN A 53 -5.56 0.44 -10.96
CA ASN A 53 -4.56 0.06 -9.96
C ASN A 53 -3.22 0.84 -10.11
N GLU A 54 -2.81 1.16 -11.35
CA GLU A 54 -1.59 1.94 -11.60
C GLU A 54 -1.78 3.40 -11.20
N LEU A 55 -2.96 3.96 -11.47
CA LEU A 55 -3.33 5.31 -11.03
C LEU A 55 -3.42 5.39 -9.49
N ARG A 56 -3.98 4.36 -8.85
CA ARG A 56 -4.03 4.24 -7.40
C ARG A 56 -2.61 4.18 -6.82
N VAL A 57 -1.73 3.37 -7.39
CA VAL A 57 -0.32 3.30 -6.97
C VAL A 57 0.36 4.66 -7.12
N LEU A 58 0.15 5.35 -8.24
CA LEU A 58 0.70 6.68 -8.45
C LEU A 58 0.18 7.71 -7.44
N LEU A 59 -1.12 7.71 -7.14
CA LEU A 59 -1.73 8.63 -6.17
C LEU A 59 -1.25 8.34 -4.75
N LEU A 60 -1.30 7.07 -4.33
CA LEU A 60 -0.97 6.70 -2.95
C LEU A 60 0.54 6.74 -2.66
N PHE A 61 1.38 6.45 -3.66
CA PHE A 61 2.82 6.24 -3.45
C PHE A 61 3.70 7.10 -4.35
N GLY A 62 3.27 7.33 -5.58
CA GLY A 62 4.07 8.01 -6.58
C GLY A 62 3.99 9.53 -6.55
N TYR A 63 3.08 10.15 -5.80
CA TYR A 63 2.88 11.60 -5.84
C TYR A 63 4.13 12.41 -5.44
N VAL A 64 5.02 11.80 -4.64
CA VAL A 64 6.28 12.36 -4.16
C VAL A 64 7.20 12.80 -5.30
N ILE A 65 7.16 12.08 -6.43
CA ILE A 65 7.98 12.41 -7.60
C ILE A 65 7.63 13.80 -8.16
N PHE A 66 6.46 14.35 -7.82
CA PHE A 66 6.02 15.66 -8.28
C PHE A 66 6.45 16.81 -7.35
N SER A 67 6.99 16.55 -6.15
CA SER A 67 7.21 17.60 -5.12
C SER A 67 8.12 18.75 -5.58
N ASN A 68 9.17 18.42 -6.35
CA ASN A 68 10.17 19.39 -6.80
C ASN A 68 9.99 19.80 -8.26
N ILE A 69 8.97 19.26 -8.94
CA ILE A 69 8.73 19.44 -10.38
C ILE A 69 7.43 20.19 -10.62
N LEU A 70 6.39 19.91 -9.84
CA LEU A 70 5.09 20.54 -9.97
C LEU A 70 5.07 21.84 -9.14
N PRO A 71 4.62 22.99 -9.71
CA PRO A 71 4.58 24.23 -8.94
C PRO A 71 3.70 24.11 -7.69
N ASN A 72 4.10 24.78 -6.60
CA ASN A 72 3.52 24.60 -5.25
C ASN A 72 1.99 24.61 -5.20
N ALA A 73 1.32 25.53 -5.90
CA ALA A 73 -0.15 25.59 -5.91
C ALA A 73 -0.79 24.29 -6.45
N PHE A 74 -0.24 23.73 -7.53
CA PHE A 74 -0.74 22.48 -8.12
C PHE A 74 -0.30 21.26 -7.32
N TYR A 75 0.87 21.31 -6.67
CA TYR A 75 1.33 20.25 -5.79
C TYR A 75 0.47 20.16 -4.53
N ASN A 76 0.19 21.28 -3.86
CA ASN A 76 -0.72 21.32 -2.72
C ASN A 76 -2.12 20.80 -3.08
N HIS A 77 -2.63 21.15 -4.27
CA HIS A 77 -3.89 20.63 -4.79
C HIS A 77 -3.86 19.10 -5.02
N LEU A 78 -2.75 18.55 -5.51
CA LEU A 78 -2.53 17.09 -5.56
C LEU A 78 -2.52 16.49 -4.14
N LEU A 79 -1.83 17.12 -3.19
CA LEU A 79 -1.73 16.62 -1.81
C LEU A 79 -3.09 16.53 -1.12
N GLN A 80 -4.02 17.46 -1.39
CA GLN A 80 -5.39 17.39 -0.87
C GLN A 80 -6.08 16.09 -1.29
N LEU A 81 -5.99 15.73 -2.57
CA LEU A 81 -6.56 14.49 -3.10
C LEU A 81 -5.85 13.25 -2.52
N VAL A 82 -4.53 13.28 -2.44
CA VAL A 82 -3.73 12.17 -1.87
C VAL A 82 -4.13 11.92 -0.42
N CYS A 83 -4.18 12.95 0.43
CA CYS A 83 -4.62 12.85 1.81
C CYS A 83 -6.04 12.30 1.94
N LEU A 84 -6.97 12.85 1.16
CA LEU A 84 -8.37 12.42 1.18
C LEU A 84 -8.49 10.92 0.88
N LEU A 85 -7.79 10.44 -0.15
CA LEU A 85 -7.82 9.02 -0.52
C LEU A 85 -7.14 8.13 0.52
N HIS A 86 -6.03 8.56 1.11
CA HIS A 86 -5.38 7.83 2.21
C HIS A 86 -6.29 7.69 3.42
N LEU A 87 -6.96 8.77 3.83
CA LEU A 87 -7.93 8.75 4.91
C LEU A 87 -9.11 7.82 4.61
N ALA A 88 -9.59 7.84 3.37
CA ALA A 88 -10.73 7.06 2.91
C ALA A 88 -10.43 5.56 2.75
N GLU A 89 -9.17 5.18 2.57
CA GLU A 89 -8.74 3.77 2.49
C GLU A 89 -8.35 3.17 3.85
N ASN A 90 -8.29 3.96 4.92
CA ASN A 90 -7.98 3.45 6.25
C ASN A 90 -9.01 2.42 6.73
N ARG A 91 -8.57 1.32 7.34
CA ARG A 91 -9.48 0.28 7.88
C ARG A 91 -10.41 0.81 8.98
N ARG A 92 -9.91 1.75 9.78
CA ARG A 92 -10.67 2.41 10.86
C ARG A 92 -10.66 3.89 10.60
N ILE A 93 -11.85 4.43 10.39
CA ILE A 93 -12.05 5.83 10.02
C ILE A 93 -12.81 6.48 11.17
N PRO A 94 -12.10 7.08 12.13
CA PRO A 94 -12.74 7.82 13.21
C PRO A 94 -13.47 9.05 12.64
N THR A 95 -14.49 9.53 13.35
CA THR A 95 -15.34 10.64 12.89
C THR A 95 -14.54 11.91 12.58
N HIS A 96 -13.44 12.18 13.30
CA HIS A 96 -12.58 13.33 13.00
C HIS A 96 -11.93 13.23 11.60
N ASN A 97 -11.52 12.03 11.17
CA ASN A 97 -10.98 11.82 9.82
C ASN A 97 -12.03 12.08 8.75
N ILE A 98 -13.31 11.80 9.04
CA ILE A 98 -14.42 12.10 8.12
C ILE A 98 -14.59 13.61 7.92
N MET A 99 -14.52 14.38 9.01
CA MET A 99 -14.56 15.85 8.92
C MET A 99 -13.40 16.40 8.10
N ILE A 100 -12.19 15.88 8.30
CA ILE A 100 -11.01 16.28 7.52
C ILE A 100 -11.19 15.93 6.04
N MET A 101 -11.65 14.71 5.71
CA MET A 101 -11.92 14.31 4.32
C MET A 101 -12.93 15.24 3.66
N GLN A 102 -13.95 15.68 4.38
CA GLN A 102 -14.93 16.63 3.87
C GLN A 102 -14.27 17.97 3.52
N SER A 103 -13.48 18.55 4.43
CA SER A 103 -12.77 19.82 4.19
C SER A 103 -11.77 19.72 3.03
N LEU A 104 -11.03 18.60 2.91
CA LEU A 104 -10.11 18.34 1.80
C LEU A 104 -10.86 18.24 0.47
N GLY A 105 -11.99 17.52 0.44
CA GLY A 105 -12.79 17.33 -0.77
C GLY A 105 -13.43 18.62 -1.26
N GLU A 106 -13.96 19.43 -0.33
CA GLU A 106 -14.53 20.75 -0.63
C GLU A 106 -13.46 21.70 -1.17
N SER A 107 -12.29 21.76 -0.51
CA SER A 107 -11.17 22.60 -0.95
C SER A 107 -10.68 22.19 -2.35
N PHE A 108 -10.48 20.89 -2.57
CA PHE A 108 -10.04 20.35 -3.87
C PHE A 108 -10.98 20.76 -5.01
N VAL A 109 -12.29 20.63 -4.81
CA VAL A 109 -13.30 20.90 -5.83
C VAL A 109 -13.43 22.40 -6.12
N VAL A 110 -13.31 23.26 -5.10
CA VAL A 110 -13.35 24.72 -5.26
C VAL A 110 -12.09 25.26 -5.94
N GLU A 111 -10.91 24.75 -5.58
CA GLU A 111 -9.63 25.20 -6.15
C GLU A 111 -9.42 24.72 -7.59
N PHE A 112 -10.02 23.59 -7.97
CA PHE A 112 -9.81 22.97 -9.29
C PHE A 112 -10.04 23.94 -10.48
N PRO A 113 -11.19 24.62 -10.62
CA PRO A 113 -11.42 25.54 -11.74
C PRO A 113 -10.50 26.77 -11.69
N LEU A 114 -10.06 27.21 -10.50
CA LEU A 114 -9.13 28.33 -10.33
C LEU A 114 -7.74 27.97 -10.88
N LEU A 115 -7.30 26.73 -10.64
CA LEU A 115 -6.00 26.22 -11.07
C LEU A 115 -6.00 25.75 -12.52
N TYR A 116 -7.05 25.06 -12.95
CA TYR A 116 -7.06 24.33 -14.23
C TYR A 116 -8.07 24.86 -15.25
N THR A 117 -8.83 25.92 -14.96
CA THR A 117 -9.97 26.46 -15.74
C THR A 117 -11.23 25.59 -15.70
N GLU A 118 -12.40 26.24 -15.72
CA GLU A 118 -13.72 25.59 -15.62
C GLU A 118 -13.97 24.50 -16.66
N ARG A 119 -13.41 24.62 -17.87
CA ARG A 119 -13.59 23.62 -18.94
C ARG A 119 -13.10 22.21 -18.56
N HIS A 120 -12.21 22.10 -17.57
CA HIS A 120 -11.66 20.82 -17.09
C HIS A 120 -12.35 20.31 -15.83
N TYR A 121 -13.28 21.08 -15.27
CA TYR A 121 -14.11 20.70 -14.14
C TYR A 121 -15.24 19.79 -14.64
N VAL A 122 -14.99 18.48 -14.60
CA VAL A 122 -15.91 17.45 -15.06
C VAL A 122 -16.54 16.71 -13.88
N GLN A 123 -17.57 15.91 -14.13
CA GLN A 123 -18.31 15.17 -13.10
C GLN A 123 -17.41 14.37 -12.15
N VAL A 124 -16.36 13.73 -12.66
CA VAL A 124 -15.41 12.96 -11.85
C VAL A 124 -14.66 13.86 -10.86
N VAL A 125 -14.32 15.09 -11.24
CA VAL A 125 -13.73 16.08 -10.33
C VAL A 125 -14.73 16.47 -9.25
N HIS A 126 -15.97 16.77 -9.64
CA HIS A 126 -17.03 17.11 -8.69
C HIS A 126 -17.27 15.98 -7.67
N SER A 127 -17.25 14.72 -8.11
CA SER A 127 -17.51 13.57 -7.23
C SER A 127 -16.55 13.42 -6.05
N VAL A 128 -15.37 14.07 -6.08
CA VAL A 128 -14.41 14.04 -4.97
C VAL A 128 -15.01 14.59 -3.68
N VAL A 129 -15.89 15.59 -3.74
CA VAL A 129 -16.54 16.17 -2.56
C VAL A 129 -17.44 15.16 -1.83
N HIS A 130 -17.95 14.15 -2.55
CA HIS A 130 -18.85 13.15 -1.98
C HIS A 130 -18.13 12.01 -1.27
N ILE A 131 -16.80 11.87 -1.44
CA ILE A 131 -16.05 10.74 -0.86
C ILE A 131 -16.23 10.69 0.66
N ALA A 132 -16.22 11.83 1.36
CA ALA A 132 -16.40 11.86 2.81
C ALA A 132 -17.77 11.32 3.24
N ALA A 133 -18.84 11.70 2.52
CA ALA A 133 -20.20 11.20 2.78
C ALA A 133 -20.30 9.70 2.47
N THR A 134 -19.77 9.25 1.33
CA THR A 134 -19.75 7.83 0.97
C THR A 134 -18.99 7.00 2.01
N VAL A 135 -17.87 7.51 2.52
CA VAL A 135 -17.09 6.82 3.54
C VAL A 135 -17.79 6.76 4.89
N ARG A 136 -18.52 7.82 5.25
CA ARG A 136 -19.36 7.82 6.46
C ARG A 136 -20.46 6.77 6.38
N ASP A 137 -21.09 6.64 5.22
CA ASP A 137 -22.31 5.84 5.05
C ASP A 137 -21.98 4.36 4.76
N PHE A 138 -20.91 4.08 4.01
CA PHE A 138 -20.52 2.73 3.56
C PHE A 138 -19.19 2.22 4.11
N GLY A 139 -18.48 3.03 4.90
CA GLY A 139 -17.17 2.70 5.45
C GLY A 139 -16.01 2.95 4.46
N PRO A 140 -14.83 2.35 4.70
CA PRO A 140 -13.65 2.56 3.85
C PRO A 140 -13.88 2.26 2.36
N LEU A 141 -13.22 3.02 1.47
CA LEU A 141 -13.32 2.87 0.00
C LEU A 141 -13.11 1.43 -0.46
N THR A 142 -12.20 0.71 0.19
CA THR A 142 -11.84 -0.68 -0.13
C THR A 142 -13.02 -1.64 -0.08
N HIS A 143 -14.08 -1.35 0.68
CA HIS A 143 -15.25 -2.22 0.80
C HIS A 143 -16.15 -2.22 -0.44
N TYR A 144 -16.21 -1.10 -1.18
CA TYR A 144 -17.12 -0.93 -2.31
C TYR A 144 -16.41 -0.57 -3.61
N THR A 145 -15.08 -0.72 -3.67
CA THR A 145 -14.37 -0.64 -4.95
C THR A 145 -14.77 -1.76 -5.90
N THR A 146 -14.70 -1.50 -7.20
CA THR A 146 -14.93 -2.51 -8.24
C THR A 146 -13.77 -3.51 -8.37
N PHE A 147 -12.65 -3.32 -7.67
CA PHE A 147 -11.47 -4.20 -7.77
C PHE A 147 -11.80 -5.67 -7.43
N ASN A 148 -12.57 -5.90 -6.37
CA ASN A 148 -12.98 -7.24 -5.97
C ASN A 148 -13.90 -7.88 -7.02
N PHE A 149 -14.82 -7.10 -7.57
CA PHE A 149 -15.72 -7.56 -8.64
C PHE A 149 -14.95 -7.91 -9.91
N GLU A 150 -14.01 -7.07 -10.34
CA GLU A 150 -13.20 -7.32 -11.53
C GLU A 150 -12.33 -8.57 -11.39
N ASP A 151 -11.77 -8.83 -10.21
CA ASP A 151 -10.95 -10.02 -9.96
C ASP A 151 -11.79 -11.30 -10.02
N GLN A 152 -12.96 -11.30 -9.37
CA GLN A 152 -13.91 -12.41 -9.41
C GLN A 152 -14.46 -12.65 -10.82
N LEU A 153 -14.77 -11.58 -11.56
CA LEU A 153 -15.22 -11.67 -12.94
C LEU A 153 -14.13 -12.27 -13.85
N GLY A 154 -12.88 -11.89 -13.62
CA GLY A 154 -11.72 -12.45 -14.31
C GLY A 154 -11.54 -13.94 -14.02
N PHE A 155 -11.76 -14.37 -12.78
CA PHE A 155 -11.76 -15.79 -12.41
C PHE A 155 -12.87 -16.56 -13.13
N LEU A 156 -14.12 -16.09 -13.05
CA LEU A 156 -15.27 -16.72 -13.72
C LEU A 156 -15.04 -16.87 -15.22
N THR A 157 -14.50 -15.83 -15.87
CA THR A 157 -14.21 -15.86 -17.31
C THR A 157 -13.14 -16.92 -17.64
N ARG A 158 -12.10 -17.07 -16.83
CA ARG A 158 -11.06 -18.10 -17.02
C ARG A 158 -11.57 -19.53 -16.80
N THR A 159 -12.59 -19.70 -15.95
CA THR A 159 -13.20 -21.01 -15.73
C THR A 159 -14.11 -21.46 -16.86
N CYS A 160 -14.57 -20.54 -17.72
CA CYS A 160 -15.35 -20.88 -18.90
C CYS A 160 -14.44 -21.47 -19.99
N LYS A 161 -14.75 -22.68 -20.44
CA LYS A 161 -14.00 -23.38 -21.51
C LYS A 161 -14.77 -23.43 -22.82
N SER A 162 -16.07 -23.12 -22.80
CA SER A 162 -16.92 -23.24 -23.96
C SER A 162 -16.74 -22.09 -24.94
N THR A 163 -16.60 -22.43 -26.21
CA THR A 163 -16.60 -21.50 -27.34
C THR A 163 -18.01 -21.11 -27.78
N ARG A 164 -19.05 -21.81 -27.30
CA ARG A 164 -20.47 -21.54 -27.59
C ARG A 164 -21.24 -21.47 -26.26
N ARG A 165 -22.17 -20.52 -26.09
CA ARG A 165 -22.96 -20.34 -24.85
C ARG A 165 -22.14 -19.96 -23.61
N HIS A 166 -21.08 -19.17 -23.79
CA HIS A 166 -20.20 -18.69 -22.72
C HIS A 166 -20.96 -18.08 -21.52
N ALA A 167 -22.05 -17.35 -21.75
CA ALA A 167 -22.85 -16.77 -20.68
C ALA A 167 -23.54 -17.84 -19.79
N GLN A 168 -24.01 -18.94 -20.36
CA GLN A 168 -24.67 -20.02 -19.60
C GLN A 168 -23.68 -20.78 -18.72
N GLU A 169 -22.48 -21.03 -19.25
CA GLU A 169 -21.39 -21.65 -18.49
C GLU A 169 -20.93 -20.73 -17.35
N MET A 170 -20.83 -19.43 -17.61
CA MET A 170 -20.46 -18.44 -16.59
C MET A 170 -21.46 -18.39 -15.44
N ILE A 171 -22.77 -18.41 -15.74
CA ILE A 171 -23.83 -18.48 -14.71
C ILE A 171 -23.73 -19.80 -13.93
N SER A 172 -23.53 -20.93 -14.61
CA SER A 172 -23.41 -22.24 -13.96
C SER A 172 -22.20 -22.29 -13.01
N ASN A 173 -21.06 -21.73 -13.43
CA ASN A 173 -19.85 -21.64 -12.61
C ASN A 173 -20.07 -20.73 -11.38
N LEU A 174 -20.80 -19.62 -11.54
CA LEU A 174 -21.16 -18.74 -10.44
C LEU A 174 -22.06 -19.46 -9.41
N GLN A 175 -23.06 -20.23 -9.88
CA GLN A 175 -23.93 -21.03 -9.02
C GLN A 175 -23.14 -22.09 -8.24
N LEU A 176 -22.19 -22.77 -8.90
CA LEU A 176 -21.30 -23.73 -8.24
C LEU A 176 -20.46 -23.08 -7.14
N LEU A 177 -19.94 -21.87 -7.37
CA LEU A 177 -19.20 -21.13 -6.34
C LEU A 177 -20.08 -20.74 -5.17
N GLN A 178 -21.29 -20.24 -5.42
CA GLN A 178 -22.25 -19.89 -4.35
C GLN A 178 -22.53 -21.11 -3.46
N CYS A 179 -22.83 -22.25 -4.07
CA CYS A 179 -23.08 -23.50 -3.37
C CYS A 179 -21.85 -23.97 -2.56
N ALA A 180 -20.64 -23.83 -3.13
CA ALA A 180 -19.40 -24.12 -2.42
C ALA A 180 -19.21 -23.22 -1.18
N TYR A 181 -19.49 -21.92 -1.29
CA TYR A 181 -19.39 -20.98 -0.16
C TYR A 181 -20.40 -21.27 0.95
N GLU A 182 -21.64 -21.64 0.61
CA GLU A 182 -22.65 -22.06 1.58
C GLU A 182 -22.18 -23.28 2.38
N HIS A 183 -21.67 -24.31 1.70
CA HIS A 183 -21.13 -25.49 2.36
C HIS A 183 -19.89 -25.19 3.21
N LEU A 184 -19.02 -24.26 2.78
CA LEU A 184 -17.85 -23.84 3.56
C LEU A 184 -18.23 -23.11 4.86
N SER A 185 -19.45 -22.58 4.94
CA SER A 185 -19.99 -21.92 6.13
C SER A 185 -20.53 -22.91 7.16
N ASP A 186 -20.75 -24.18 6.77
CA ASP A 186 -21.18 -25.23 7.68
C ASP A 186 -20.01 -25.71 8.56
N SER A 187 -20.16 -25.53 9.87
CA SER A 187 -19.17 -25.96 10.88
C SER A 187 -18.97 -27.47 10.96
N THR A 188 -19.90 -28.27 10.42
CA THR A 188 -19.89 -29.73 10.47
C THR A 188 -19.32 -30.39 9.21
N ILE A 189 -18.85 -29.60 8.25
CA ILE A 189 -18.32 -30.10 6.97
C ILE A 189 -17.12 -31.03 7.16
N ASN A 190 -17.08 -32.12 6.40
CA ASN A 190 -15.93 -33.02 6.35
C ASN A 190 -14.66 -32.29 5.88
N THR A 191 -13.53 -32.52 6.57
CA THR A 191 -12.26 -31.82 6.31
C THR A 191 -11.73 -32.01 4.90
N SER A 192 -11.78 -33.23 4.34
CA SER A 192 -11.33 -33.50 2.97
C SER A 192 -12.24 -32.85 1.92
N PHE A 193 -13.54 -32.80 2.21
CA PHE A 193 -14.49 -32.09 1.35
C PHE A 193 -14.28 -30.57 1.41
N LYS A 194 -14.02 -30.02 2.60
CA LYS A 194 -13.65 -28.61 2.81
C LYS A 194 -12.40 -28.24 2.02
N GLU A 195 -11.35 -29.06 2.08
CA GLU A 195 -10.10 -28.83 1.33
C GLU A 195 -10.34 -28.81 -0.19
N ASN A 196 -11.16 -29.72 -0.72
CA ASN A 196 -11.55 -29.72 -2.12
C ASN A 196 -12.34 -28.46 -2.51
N LEU A 197 -13.34 -28.05 -1.72
CA LEU A 197 -14.12 -26.84 -2.00
C LEU A 197 -13.26 -25.57 -1.96
N LEU A 198 -12.32 -25.48 -1.03
CA LEU A 198 -11.37 -24.37 -0.94
C LEU A 198 -10.45 -24.30 -2.18
N SER A 199 -10.06 -25.45 -2.73
CA SER A 199 -9.28 -25.51 -3.96
C SER A 199 -10.06 -24.98 -5.17
N ILE A 200 -11.37 -25.28 -5.25
CA ILE A 200 -12.27 -24.83 -6.32
C ILE A 200 -12.55 -23.33 -6.20
N ALA A 201 -12.80 -22.85 -4.99
CA ALA A 201 -13.02 -21.43 -4.70
C ALA A 201 -11.73 -20.59 -4.75
N ASN A 202 -10.58 -21.23 -4.95
CA ASN A 202 -9.24 -20.61 -4.95
C ASN A 202 -8.95 -19.78 -3.68
N ILE A 203 -9.57 -20.17 -2.56
CA ILE A 203 -9.41 -19.52 -1.26
C ILE A 203 -8.16 -20.09 -0.61
N LYS A 204 -7.08 -19.30 -0.54
CA LYS A 204 -5.94 -19.66 0.29
C LYS A 204 -6.38 -19.65 1.76
N GLN A 205 -6.43 -20.80 2.41
CA GLN A 205 -6.57 -20.85 3.87
C GLN A 205 -5.39 -20.09 4.49
N HIS A 206 -5.67 -18.96 5.14
CA HIS A 206 -4.76 -18.40 6.11
C HIS A 206 -4.84 -19.26 7.36
N LYS A 207 -3.79 -20.06 7.61
CA LYS A 207 -3.63 -20.73 8.90
C LYS A 207 -3.20 -19.67 9.92
N ASP A 208 -4.05 -19.42 10.91
CA ASP A 208 -3.88 -18.43 12.00
C ASP A 208 -2.70 -18.68 12.96
N THR A 209 -1.81 -19.62 12.67
CA THR A 209 -0.52 -19.66 13.37
C THR A 209 0.44 -18.68 12.68
N ILE A 210 0.74 -17.56 13.32
CA ILE A 210 1.87 -16.69 12.96
C ILE A 210 3.15 -17.51 13.09
N ARG A 211 3.52 -18.22 12.01
CA ARG A 211 4.77 -18.96 11.94
C ARG A 211 5.84 -18.01 11.43
N VAL A 212 6.87 -17.82 12.24
CA VAL A 212 8.09 -17.15 11.83
C VAL A 212 8.97 -18.16 11.10
N ARG A 213 9.35 -17.87 9.86
CA ARG A 213 10.22 -18.71 9.04
C ARG A 213 11.31 -17.87 8.39
N ALA A 214 12.55 -18.12 8.77
CA ALA A 214 13.71 -17.49 8.14
C ALA A 214 14.14 -18.30 6.91
N TYR A 215 14.38 -17.63 5.79
CA TYR A 215 14.71 -18.24 4.50
C TYR A 215 16.00 -17.66 3.94
N ARG A 216 16.71 -18.47 3.14
CA ARG A 216 17.98 -18.13 2.47
C ARG A 216 19.04 -17.64 3.46
N ARG A 217 19.76 -18.59 4.05
CA ARG A 217 20.94 -18.33 4.88
C ARG A 217 21.93 -17.47 4.10
N THR A 218 22.53 -16.49 4.77
CA THR A 218 23.56 -15.63 4.18
C THR A 218 24.86 -15.74 4.97
N LEU A 219 25.98 -15.60 4.27
CA LEU A 219 27.31 -15.50 4.87
C LEU A 219 27.66 -14.06 5.25
N LYS A 220 26.81 -13.09 4.85
CA LYS A 220 26.99 -11.68 5.24
C LYS A 220 26.63 -11.51 6.71
N VAL A 221 27.67 -11.28 7.51
CA VAL A 221 27.59 -11.03 8.95
C VAL A 221 27.41 -9.54 9.19
N ASN A 222 26.71 -9.18 10.28
CA ASN A 222 26.59 -7.80 10.73
C ASN A 222 27.36 -7.61 12.04
N GLN A 223 28.38 -6.74 12.03
CA GLN A 223 29.28 -6.50 13.17
C GLN A 223 28.54 -6.04 14.43
N TYR A 224 27.47 -5.24 14.30
CA TYR A 224 26.66 -4.82 15.45
C TYR A 224 25.98 -6.00 16.13
N ALA A 225 25.51 -6.98 15.36
CA ALA A 225 24.90 -8.18 15.93
C ALA A 225 25.92 -9.03 16.71
N GLU A 226 27.16 -9.14 16.22
CA GLU A 226 28.23 -9.85 16.93
C GLU A 226 28.66 -9.12 18.20
N ILE A 227 28.70 -7.78 18.19
CA ILE A 227 29.00 -6.97 19.38
C ILE A 227 27.90 -7.12 20.45
N LEU A 228 26.63 -7.15 20.03
CA LEU A 228 25.49 -7.30 20.95
C LEU A 228 25.39 -8.72 21.54
N PHE A 229 25.85 -9.74 20.80
CA PHE A 229 25.76 -11.14 21.19
C PHE A 229 27.13 -11.85 21.09
N PRO A 230 28.17 -11.42 21.83
CA PRO A 230 29.54 -11.88 21.65
C PRO A 230 29.77 -13.34 22.04
N GLN A 231 28.87 -13.91 22.83
CA GLN A 231 28.94 -15.30 23.31
C GLN A 231 27.97 -16.25 22.61
N CYS A 232 27.18 -15.77 21.64
CA CYS A 232 26.18 -16.57 20.94
C CYS A 232 26.64 -16.88 19.52
N GLN A 233 26.30 -18.06 19.01
CA GLN A 233 26.45 -18.36 17.60
C GLN A 233 25.26 -17.80 16.82
N LEU A 234 25.55 -16.96 15.84
CA LEU A 234 24.53 -16.26 15.04
C LEU A 234 24.39 -16.89 13.65
N VAL A 235 23.16 -17.04 13.19
CA VAL A 235 22.85 -17.42 11.81
C VAL A 235 22.10 -16.30 11.11
N PHE A 236 22.69 -15.78 10.04
CA PHE A 236 22.10 -14.69 9.26
C PHE A 236 21.24 -15.19 8.11
N PHE A 237 20.20 -14.43 7.78
CA PHE A 237 19.24 -14.72 6.72
C PHE A 237 18.99 -13.49 5.85
N ASN A 238 18.68 -13.72 4.57
CA ASN A 238 18.31 -12.66 3.66
C ASN A 238 16.81 -12.32 3.72
N ARG A 239 15.97 -13.27 4.17
CA ARG A 239 14.52 -13.12 4.23
C ARG A 239 13.92 -13.74 5.47
N LEU A 240 12.86 -13.13 5.98
CA LEU A 240 12.02 -13.65 7.06
C LEU A 240 10.56 -13.62 6.60
N GLN A 241 9.78 -14.61 6.97
CA GLN A 241 8.34 -14.62 6.77
C GLN A 241 7.66 -14.70 8.13
N ILE A 242 6.70 -13.81 8.39
CA ILE A 242 5.90 -13.74 9.61
C ILE A 242 4.44 -13.85 9.19
N GLY A 243 3.87 -15.06 9.26
CA GLY A 243 2.55 -15.32 8.68
C GLY A 243 2.55 -15.04 7.16
N ASN A 244 1.83 -14.00 6.74
CA ASN A 244 1.78 -13.55 5.34
C ASN A 244 2.79 -12.45 5.01
N LEU A 245 3.37 -11.82 6.03
CA LEU A 245 4.31 -10.74 5.85
C LEU A 245 5.66 -11.33 5.42
N LYS A 246 6.17 -10.84 4.30
CA LYS A 246 7.51 -11.18 3.83
C LYS A 246 8.41 -9.99 4.09
N LEU A 247 9.53 -10.26 4.74
CA LEU A 247 10.56 -9.31 5.11
C LEU A 247 11.87 -9.69 4.43
N SER A 248 12.60 -8.70 3.93
CA SER A 248 13.91 -8.90 3.31
C SER A 248 14.93 -7.97 3.95
N THR A 249 16.21 -8.34 3.97
CA THR A 249 17.27 -7.38 4.30
C THR A 249 17.39 -6.34 3.19
N SER A 250 17.73 -5.09 3.53
CA SER A 250 17.94 -3.98 2.59
C SER A 250 18.88 -4.37 1.43
N PRO A 251 20.05 -5.03 1.66
CA PRO A 251 20.89 -5.51 0.58
C PRO A 251 20.22 -6.54 -0.34
N SER A 252 19.30 -7.35 0.19
CA SER A 252 18.56 -8.35 -0.61
C SER A 252 17.37 -7.75 -1.36
N ALA A 253 16.85 -6.62 -0.88
CA ALA A 253 15.72 -5.91 -1.48
C ALA A 253 16.16 -4.90 -2.56
N ALA A 254 17.42 -4.43 -2.52
CA ALA A 254 17.96 -3.47 -3.50
C ALA A 254 17.77 -3.93 -4.96
N ASP A 255 17.96 -5.22 -5.22
CA ASP A 255 17.83 -5.83 -6.54
C ASP A 255 16.40 -6.32 -6.86
N ALA A 256 15.46 -6.19 -5.91
CA ALA A 256 14.10 -6.68 -6.05
C ALA A 256 13.14 -5.59 -6.54
N LEU A 257 12.19 -5.95 -7.40
CA LEU A 257 11.16 -5.02 -7.90
C LEU A 257 10.22 -4.48 -6.81
N ALA A 258 10.11 -5.19 -5.68
CA ALA A 258 9.37 -4.77 -4.50
C ALA A 258 10.33 -4.69 -3.30
N ASP A 259 10.24 -3.62 -2.50
CA ASP A 259 11.05 -3.44 -1.30
C ASP A 259 10.26 -3.89 -0.07
N ASP A 260 10.68 -5.02 0.48
CA ASP A 260 10.14 -5.64 1.70
C ASP A 260 11.09 -5.43 2.90
N SER A 261 12.03 -4.48 2.81
CA SER A 261 13.02 -4.23 3.87
C SER A 261 12.62 -3.12 4.82
N THR A 262 11.67 -2.27 4.46
CA THR A 262 11.19 -1.20 5.34
C THR A 262 9.94 -1.65 6.07
N ILE A 263 9.90 -1.44 7.39
CA ILE A 263 8.87 -1.95 8.27
C ILE A 263 8.37 -0.88 9.25
N LEU A 264 7.11 -1.01 9.62
CA LEU A 264 6.53 -0.38 10.80
C LEU A 264 6.64 -1.37 11.97
N PHE A 265 7.17 -0.94 13.10
CA PHE A 265 7.34 -1.76 14.28
C PHE A 265 7.00 -1.01 15.56
N ARG A 266 6.72 -1.74 16.63
CA ARG A 266 6.48 -1.16 17.96
C ARG A 266 7.77 -1.07 18.76
N SER A 267 8.12 0.14 19.18
CA SER A 267 9.25 0.44 20.06
C SER A 267 8.76 1.23 21.27
N HIS A 268 8.99 0.75 22.49
CA HIS A 268 8.61 1.45 23.74
C HIS A 268 7.15 1.98 23.77
N ASN A 269 6.18 1.19 23.27
CA ASN A 269 4.76 1.53 23.06
C ASN A 269 4.45 2.53 21.94
N ASP A 270 5.45 3.16 21.35
CA ASP A 270 5.29 4.01 20.19
C ASP A 270 5.47 3.22 18.89
N LEU A 271 4.89 3.78 17.82
CA LEU A 271 5.10 3.28 16.47
C LEU A 271 6.39 3.91 15.93
N SER A 272 7.34 3.06 15.57
CA SER A 272 8.58 3.47 14.91
C SER A 272 8.69 2.76 13.58
N MET A 273 9.42 3.36 12.66
CA MET A 273 9.61 2.82 11.33
C MET A 273 11.07 2.75 11.01
N GLY A 274 11.50 1.68 10.35
CA GLY A 274 12.90 1.51 9.99
C GLY A 274 13.12 0.46 8.93
N ARG A 275 14.36 0.33 8.51
CA ARG A 275 14.79 -0.57 7.45
C ARG A 275 15.64 -1.69 8.01
N ILE A 276 15.26 -2.92 7.69
CA ILE A 276 15.93 -4.14 8.11
C ILE A 276 17.29 -4.22 7.41
N GLN A 277 18.36 -4.05 8.18
CA GLN A 277 19.73 -4.27 7.69
C GLN A 277 20.13 -5.73 7.79
N SER A 278 19.71 -6.39 8.88
CA SER A 278 20.11 -7.76 9.17
C SER A 278 18.95 -8.54 9.79
N ILE A 279 18.90 -9.83 9.44
CA ILE A 279 17.99 -10.80 10.04
C ILE A 279 18.90 -11.91 10.56
N PHE A 280 18.83 -12.22 11.84
CA PHE A 280 19.65 -13.28 12.42
C PHE A 280 18.92 -14.05 13.49
N THR A 281 19.34 -15.29 13.71
CA THR A 281 18.81 -16.18 14.75
C THR A 281 19.94 -16.66 15.63
N LEU A 282 19.73 -16.63 16.94
CA LEU A 282 20.63 -17.22 17.92
C LEU A 282 20.44 -18.74 17.87
N ILE A 283 21.52 -19.50 17.68
CA ILE A 283 21.45 -20.96 17.55
C ILE A 283 20.93 -21.59 18.85
N GLU A 284 21.36 -21.04 19.99
CA GLU A 284 21.10 -21.58 21.32
C GLU A 284 19.63 -21.47 21.71
N THR A 285 19.04 -20.28 21.51
CA THR A 285 17.67 -19.98 21.93
C THR A 285 16.65 -20.14 20.80
N LYS A 286 17.11 -20.24 19.55
CA LYS A 286 16.29 -20.20 18.33
C LYS A 286 15.44 -18.92 18.20
N VAL A 287 15.81 -17.85 18.91
CA VAL A 287 15.15 -16.55 18.81
C VAL A 287 15.70 -15.81 17.60
N THR A 288 14.81 -15.27 16.78
CA THR A 288 15.15 -14.44 15.61
C THR A 288 15.03 -12.97 15.97
N PHE A 289 16.00 -12.16 15.56
CA PHE A 289 15.99 -10.71 15.67
C PHE A 289 16.15 -10.03 14.31
N LEU A 290 15.61 -8.82 14.23
CA LEU A 290 15.79 -7.89 13.14
C LEU A 290 16.68 -6.75 13.63
N LEU A 291 17.77 -6.48 12.92
CA LEU A 291 18.54 -5.26 13.12
C LEU A 291 17.99 -4.19 12.16
N VAL A 292 17.47 -3.11 12.72
CA VAL A 292 16.66 -2.14 12.00
C VAL A 292 17.25 -0.75 12.16
N ASP A 293 17.61 -0.11 11.05
CA ASP A 293 17.97 1.30 11.04
C ASP A 293 16.69 2.13 10.98
N TYR A 294 16.51 3.05 11.91
CA TYR A 294 15.35 3.94 11.96
C TYR A 294 15.84 5.39 12.05
N PRO A 295 15.13 6.34 11.42
CA PRO A 295 15.50 7.74 11.50
C PRO A 295 15.15 8.30 12.88
N THR A 296 15.95 9.26 13.32
CA THR A 296 15.84 9.89 14.65
C THR A 296 14.80 11.01 14.70
N ALA A 297 14.34 11.51 13.54
CA ALA A 297 13.31 12.53 13.45
C ALA A 297 12.42 12.30 12.21
N PHE A 298 11.12 12.53 12.39
CA PHE A 298 10.11 12.52 11.34
C PHE A 298 9.46 13.90 11.25
N GLU A 299 9.17 14.36 10.04
CA GLU A 299 8.23 15.45 9.82
C GLU A 299 6.86 14.87 9.47
N ASP A 300 5.82 15.44 10.08
CA ASP A 300 4.46 15.15 9.69
C ASP A 300 4.23 15.60 8.25
N PHE A 301 3.43 14.83 7.53
CA PHE A 301 2.94 15.26 6.24
C PHE A 301 1.97 16.44 6.41
N ASN A 302 2.30 17.58 5.82
CA ASN A 302 1.48 18.79 5.91
C ASN A 302 0.75 19.05 4.60
N CYS A 303 -0.54 19.38 4.70
CA CYS A 303 -1.38 19.81 3.59
C CYS A 303 -2.14 21.08 3.97
N PHE A 304 -2.22 22.04 3.05
CA PHE A 304 -2.96 23.28 3.26
C PHE A 304 -4.42 23.09 2.86
N VAL A 305 -5.31 23.43 3.77
CA VAL A 305 -6.76 23.48 3.57
C VAL A 305 -7.18 24.94 3.46
N ARG A 306 -8.35 25.20 2.88
CA ARG A 306 -8.91 26.55 2.79
C ARG A 306 -9.00 27.19 4.20
N ASN A 307 -8.59 28.46 4.30
CA ASN A 307 -8.41 29.30 5.51
C ASN A 307 -6.98 29.36 6.10
N ASP A 308 -5.95 28.96 5.36
CA ASP A 308 -4.56 28.83 5.85
C ASP A 308 -4.41 27.79 6.98
N ASP A 309 -5.42 26.95 7.19
CA ASP A 309 -5.38 25.84 8.14
C ASP A 309 -4.43 24.75 7.61
N GLU A 310 -3.40 24.45 8.40
CA GLU A 310 -2.43 23.38 8.12
C GLU A 310 -2.94 22.05 8.70
N PHE A 311 -3.23 21.09 7.83
CA PHE A 311 -3.50 19.72 8.23
C PHE A 311 -2.22 18.91 8.29
N LYS A 312 -1.87 18.42 9.49
CA LYS A 312 -0.74 17.51 9.72
C LYS A 312 -1.26 16.08 9.85
N TYR A 313 -0.74 15.19 9.04
CA TYR A 313 -1.10 13.77 9.07
C TYR A 313 0.06 12.91 9.53
N SER A 314 0.06 12.57 10.81
CA SER A 314 1.14 11.82 11.48
C SER A 314 1.33 10.37 10.98
N SER A 315 0.39 9.81 10.21
CA SER A 315 0.55 8.48 9.60
C SER A 315 1.27 8.51 8.25
N ILE A 316 1.51 9.70 7.69
CA ILE A 316 2.41 9.90 6.55
C ILE A 316 3.57 10.74 7.08
N GLN A 317 4.78 10.21 7.01
CA GLN A 317 5.96 10.87 7.55
C GLN A 317 6.97 11.10 6.43
N SER A 318 7.50 12.32 6.33
CA SER A 318 8.68 12.59 5.50
C SER A 318 9.93 12.50 6.37
N CYS A 319 10.91 11.74 5.92
CA CYS A 319 12.20 11.66 6.62
C CYS A 319 13.06 12.87 6.26
N LEU A 320 13.41 13.67 7.28
CA LEU A 320 14.51 14.61 7.18
C LEU A 320 15.84 13.85 7.29
N LYS A 321 16.85 14.30 6.55
CA LYS A 321 18.22 13.83 6.66
C LYS A 321 18.77 14.12 8.07
N LYS A 322 18.74 13.14 8.98
CA LYS A 322 19.43 13.15 10.27
C LYS A 322 19.78 11.72 10.67
N ASP A 323 20.92 11.59 11.34
CA ASP A 323 21.59 10.35 11.73
C ASP A 323 20.61 9.20 11.98
N SER A 324 20.74 8.12 11.20
CA SER A 324 19.96 6.91 11.40
C SER A 324 20.52 6.14 12.59
N THR A 325 19.68 5.83 13.56
CA THR A 325 20.03 4.96 14.69
C THR A 325 19.64 3.52 14.39
N THR A 326 20.41 2.56 14.90
CA THR A 326 20.12 1.14 14.73
C THR A 326 19.50 0.58 16.02
N CYS A 327 18.43 -0.20 15.91
CA CYS A 327 17.82 -0.91 17.03
C CYS A 327 17.62 -2.40 16.74
N LEU A 328 17.40 -3.16 17.81
CA LEU A 328 16.99 -4.55 17.75
C LEU A 328 15.46 -4.63 17.84
N VAL A 329 14.84 -5.32 16.89
CA VAL A 329 13.39 -5.50 16.83
C VAL A 329 13.07 -6.99 16.78
N GLU A 330 12.18 -7.43 17.65
CA GLU A 330 11.64 -8.78 17.60
C GLU A 330 10.61 -8.92 16.46
N PRO A 331 10.56 -10.05 15.74
CA PRO A 331 9.57 -10.31 14.70
C PRO A 331 8.12 -10.05 15.15
N GLY A 332 7.78 -10.34 16.40
CA GLY A 332 6.44 -10.10 16.97
C GLY A 332 6.05 -8.62 17.09
N ASN A 333 7.03 -7.71 17.07
CA ASN A 333 6.80 -6.27 17.15
C ASN A 333 6.63 -5.62 15.76
N VAL A 334 6.85 -6.38 14.68
CA VAL A 334 6.62 -5.90 13.31
C VAL A 334 5.12 -5.89 13.02
N ILE A 335 4.64 -4.75 12.54
CA ILE A 335 3.23 -4.55 12.23
C ILE A 335 2.99 -4.79 10.74
N GLU A 336 3.78 -4.17 9.88
CA GLU A 336 3.65 -4.27 8.42
C GLU A 336 4.88 -3.76 7.67
N ASN A 337 4.89 -3.94 6.35
CA ASN A 337 5.87 -3.34 5.44
C ASN A 337 5.47 -1.91 5.10
N VAL A 338 6.46 -1.02 5.04
CA VAL A 338 6.29 0.40 4.75
C VAL A 338 6.98 0.78 3.44
N PHE A 339 6.44 1.80 2.78
CA PHE A 339 6.87 2.29 1.47
C PHE A 339 8.04 3.25 1.58
N THR A 340 8.99 3.19 0.65
CA THR A 340 10.07 4.18 0.53
C THR A 340 10.26 4.63 -0.91
N THR A 341 10.52 5.92 -1.10
CA THR A 341 10.75 6.52 -2.43
C THR A 341 12.21 6.50 -2.87
N ASN A 342 13.14 6.14 -1.98
CA ASN A 342 14.58 6.08 -2.28
C ASN A 342 15.22 4.78 -1.78
N ALA A 343 16.27 4.36 -2.49
CA ALA A 343 17.18 3.29 -2.04
C ALA A 343 18.01 3.68 -0.80
N LEU A 344 18.01 4.96 -0.45
CA LEU A 344 18.56 5.55 0.78
C LEU A 344 17.39 6.19 1.55
N MET A 345 17.39 6.17 2.89
CA MET A 345 16.32 6.78 3.69
C MET A 345 16.25 8.31 3.55
N GLU A 346 17.21 8.91 2.84
CA GLU A 346 17.31 10.34 2.56
C GLU A 346 16.11 10.79 1.70
N ASN A 347 15.27 11.67 2.23
CA ASN A 347 14.07 12.21 1.58
C ASN A 347 12.99 11.15 1.26
N ALA A 348 12.97 10.04 2.00
CA ALA A 348 11.91 9.05 1.87
C ALA A 348 10.60 9.61 2.44
N ILE A 349 9.54 9.60 1.63
CA ILE A 349 8.18 9.81 2.14
C ILE A 349 7.58 8.45 2.42
N LEU A 350 7.13 8.29 3.66
CA LEU A 350 6.90 7.01 4.30
C LEU A 350 5.45 6.94 4.74
N PHE A 351 4.81 5.83 4.40
CA PHE A 351 3.40 5.61 4.65
C PHE A 351 3.22 4.48 5.66
N ALA A 352 2.77 4.80 6.86
CA ALA A 352 2.20 3.79 7.74
C ALA A 352 0.78 3.50 7.25
N PHE A 353 0.60 2.39 6.53
CA PHE A 353 -0.76 1.88 6.37
C PHE A 353 -1.20 1.40 7.74
N ARG A 354 -2.46 1.60 8.10
CA ARG A 354 -3.06 0.74 9.12
C ARG A 354 -3.61 -0.49 8.42
N THR A 355 -2.67 -1.34 7.99
CA THR A 355 -2.77 -2.75 7.60
C THR A 355 -3.45 -3.14 6.29
N TRP A 356 -2.63 -3.61 5.34
CA TRP A 356 -2.90 -4.83 4.56
C TRP A 356 -2.42 -6.05 5.36
N SER A 357 -3.26 -6.53 6.27
CA SER A 357 -3.20 -7.90 6.74
C SER A 357 -4.55 -8.53 6.43
N ILE A 358 -4.57 -9.52 5.53
CA ILE A 358 -5.65 -10.49 5.48
C ILE A 358 -5.51 -11.35 6.74
N ALA A 359 -5.92 -10.79 7.87
CA ALA A 359 -6.52 -11.57 8.94
C ALA A 359 -8.02 -11.47 8.66
N LEU A 360 -8.53 -12.47 7.96
CA LEU A 360 -9.95 -12.81 8.02
C LEU A 360 -10.26 -13.05 9.50
N LYS A 361 -10.68 -12.00 10.21
CA LYS A 361 -11.67 -12.24 11.24
C LYS A 361 -12.85 -12.78 10.46
N SER A 362 -13.06 -14.08 10.61
CA SER A 362 -14.27 -14.80 10.31
C SER A 362 -15.42 -14.17 11.08
N ASP A 363 -15.87 -13.02 10.61
CA ASP A 363 -17.18 -12.49 10.90
C ASP A 363 -17.76 -12.19 9.53
N LEU A 364 -18.28 -13.29 8.95
CA LEU A 364 -19.54 -13.33 8.23
C LEU A 364 -19.74 -12.30 7.12
N PHE A 365 -20.09 -12.85 5.96
CA PHE A 365 -20.98 -12.30 4.94
C PHE A 365 -22.33 -11.77 5.51
N ASN A 366 -22.29 -11.00 6.59
CA ASN A 366 -23.43 -10.27 7.13
C ASN A 366 -23.32 -8.84 6.64
N TYR A 367 -23.52 -8.63 5.33
CA TYR A 367 -24.31 -7.53 4.79
C TYR A 367 -24.58 -7.89 3.32
N CYS A 368 -25.80 -8.40 3.12
CA CYS A 368 -26.43 -8.69 1.84
C CYS A 368 -26.57 -7.44 0.95
N PHE A 369 -26.73 -7.72 -0.36
CA PHE A 369 -27.41 -6.93 -1.41
C PHE A 369 -26.92 -5.51 -1.75
#